data_AF-A0A973QXJ5-F1
#
_entry.id   AF-A0A973QXJ5-F1
#
_cell.length_a   1.000
_cell.length_b   1.000
_cell.length_c   1.000
_cell.angle_alpha   90.00
_cell.angle_beta   90.00
_cell.angle_gamma   90.00
#
_symmetry.space_group_name_H-M   'P 1'
#
loop_
_entity.id
_entity.type
_entity.pdbx_description
1 polymer ?
#
loop_
_entity_poly.entity_id
_entity_poly.type
_entity_poly.pdbx_seq_one_letter_code
_entity_poly.pdbx_strand_id
1 'polypeptide(L)'
;MNSALDPSADSFPTPFPFVLVLLRRMADYHPDLVEGALRELGFSRSMMREANRRWQAMRRSPRRRSAVTHYRSVLGAPETAATRRIGDLTCEALSWPVPLWPDLRFEVLTVPGGGVWNEWLVRTPGAAGPRPRTVEDLTPWSCTVDEVAKAFAPARPMEGSAPTRWRLAFTAPDGKGELHHCVAEFTWGLLQRVDAVRTASPSE
;
A
#
# COMPACT_ATOMS: atom_id res chain seq x y z
N MET A 1 36.91 -20.15 -2.08
CA MET A 1 36.80 -18.74 -1.66
C MET A 1 35.87 -18.05 -2.66
N ASN A 2 34.56 -18.27 -2.53
CA ASN A 2 33.57 -17.71 -3.45
C ASN A 2 33.05 -16.41 -2.84
N SER A 3 33.60 -15.28 -3.29
CA SER A 3 32.95 -13.98 -3.10
C SER A 3 31.64 -14.00 -3.89
N ALA A 4 30.56 -14.36 -3.20
CA ALA A 4 29.22 -14.03 -3.68
C ALA A 4 29.16 -12.50 -3.74
N LEU A 5 29.06 -11.97 -4.96
CA LEU A 5 28.68 -10.57 -5.21
C LEU A 5 27.46 -10.27 -4.33
N ASP A 6 27.62 -9.41 -3.34
CA ASP A 6 26.51 -8.86 -2.58
C ASP A 6 25.86 -7.82 -3.50
N PRO A 7 24.73 -8.12 -4.18
CA PRO A 7 24.16 -7.20 -5.14
C PRO A 7 23.55 -6.06 -4.35
N SER A 8 24.21 -4.91 -4.42
CA SER A 8 23.70 -3.68 -3.81
C SER A 8 22.31 -3.37 -4.38
N ALA A 9 21.41 -2.81 -3.58
CA ALA A 9 20.05 -2.50 -4.01
C ALA A 9 19.99 -1.56 -5.26
N ASP A 10 21.08 -0.83 -5.55
CA ASP A 10 21.19 0.05 -6.73
C ASP A 10 21.53 -0.71 -8.03
N SER A 11 21.87 -2.00 -7.93
CA SER A 11 22.10 -2.86 -9.10
C SER A 11 20.80 -3.37 -9.74
N PHE A 12 19.66 -3.14 -9.08
CA PHE A 12 18.37 -3.61 -9.56
C PHE A 12 17.65 -2.56 -10.39
N PRO A 13 16.97 -2.97 -11.47
CA PRO A 13 16.22 -2.04 -12.27
C PRO A 13 15.13 -1.37 -11.43
N THR A 14 14.95 -0.07 -11.62
CA THR A 14 13.74 0.62 -11.19
C THR A 14 12.52 -0.12 -11.80
N PRO A 15 11.45 -0.41 -11.02
CA PRO A 15 11.11 0.13 -9.70
C PRO A 15 11.37 -0.81 -8.50
N PHE A 16 12.15 -1.90 -8.67
CA PHE A 16 12.30 -2.95 -7.64
C PHE A 16 12.79 -2.45 -6.26
N PRO A 17 13.71 -1.47 -6.14
CA PRO A 17 14.10 -0.95 -4.83
C PRO A 17 12.92 -0.43 -4.01
N PHE A 18 11.89 0.14 -4.64
CA PHE A 18 10.69 0.61 -3.95
C PHE A 18 9.74 -0.52 -3.56
N VAL A 19 9.60 -1.55 -4.40
CA VAL A 19 8.83 -2.77 -4.05
C VAL A 19 9.35 -3.37 -2.74
N LEU A 20 10.66 -3.40 -2.57
CA LEU A 20 11.30 -3.87 -1.34
C LEU A 20 10.99 -2.96 -0.12
N VAL A 21 10.83 -1.65 -0.31
CA VAL A 21 10.39 -0.72 0.74
C VAL A 21 8.96 -1.04 1.17
N LEU A 22 8.06 -1.29 0.21
CA LEU A 22 6.68 -1.69 0.49
C LEU A 22 6.66 -3.00 1.29
N LEU A 23 7.33 -4.04 0.77
CA LEU A 23 7.43 -5.35 1.40
C LEU A 23 8.00 -5.28 2.82
N ARG A 24 8.99 -4.42 3.08
CA ARG A 24 9.53 -4.26 4.43
C ARG A 24 8.46 -3.82 5.43
N ARG A 25 7.51 -2.97 5.01
CA ARG A 25 6.40 -2.53 5.89
C ARG A 25 5.32 -3.59 5.99
N MET A 26 5.04 -4.32 4.92
CA MET A 26 4.11 -5.45 4.98
C MET A 26 4.62 -6.57 5.90
N ALA A 27 5.93 -6.74 6.02
CA ALA A 27 6.56 -7.75 6.88
C ALA A 27 6.30 -7.54 8.38
N ASP A 28 5.86 -6.34 8.79
CA ASP A 28 5.41 -6.09 10.16
C ASP A 28 4.12 -6.87 10.49
N TYR A 29 3.36 -7.28 9.46
CA TYR A 29 2.11 -8.05 9.58
C TYR A 29 2.25 -9.49 9.08
N HIS A 30 2.86 -9.68 7.90
CA HIS A 30 2.89 -10.97 7.20
C HIS A 30 4.30 -11.36 6.78
N PRO A 31 5.19 -11.73 7.71
CA PRO A 31 6.58 -12.06 7.40
C PRO A 31 6.70 -13.23 6.41
N ASP A 32 5.84 -14.25 6.50
CA ASP A 32 5.90 -15.44 5.64
C ASP A 32 5.43 -15.14 4.21
N LEU A 33 4.36 -14.34 4.06
CA LEU A 33 3.87 -13.88 2.75
C LEU A 33 4.91 -13.02 2.04
N VAL A 34 5.59 -12.14 2.79
CA VAL A 34 6.72 -11.35 2.27
C VAL A 34 7.87 -12.24 1.85
N GLU A 35 8.19 -13.30 2.60
CA GLU A 35 9.24 -14.22 2.19
C GLU A 35 8.89 -14.95 0.88
N GLY A 36 7.63 -15.35 0.71
CA GLY A 36 7.11 -15.87 -0.55
C GLY A 36 7.33 -14.90 -1.72
N ALA A 37 6.89 -13.65 -1.56
CA ALA A 37 7.05 -12.61 -2.58
C ALA A 37 8.53 -12.32 -2.89
N LEU A 38 9.40 -12.27 -1.87
CA LEU A 38 10.84 -12.07 -2.08
C LEU A 38 11.45 -13.21 -2.90
N ARG A 39 11.08 -14.47 -2.63
CA ARG A 39 11.55 -15.63 -3.39
C ARG A 39 11.08 -15.58 -4.84
N GLU A 40 9.81 -15.25 -5.09
CA GLU A 40 9.25 -15.11 -6.43
C GLU A 40 9.99 -14.03 -7.24
N LEU A 41 10.29 -12.91 -6.60
CA LEU A 41 10.99 -11.79 -7.21
C LEU A 41 12.53 -11.99 -7.28
N GLY A 42 13.08 -13.05 -6.69
CA GLY A 42 14.52 -13.31 -6.67
C GLY A 42 15.35 -12.42 -5.73
N PHE A 43 14.72 -11.86 -4.69
CA PHE A 43 15.36 -10.98 -3.71
C PHE A 43 15.56 -11.64 -2.34
N SER A 44 16.53 -11.15 -1.58
CA SER A 44 16.78 -11.59 -0.22
C SER A 44 16.22 -10.61 0.83
N ARG A 45 16.06 -11.09 2.07
CA ARG A 45 15.73 -10.22 3.22
C ARG A 45 16.81 -9.15 3.48
N SER A 46 18.07 -9.40 3.17
CA SER A 46 19.15 -8.40 3.34
C SER A 46 19.00 -7.26 2.34
N MET A 47 18.73 -7.57 1.06
CA MET A 47 18.43 -6.56 0.03
C MET A 47 17.23 -5.71 0.41
N MET A 48 16.17 -6.35 0.93
CA MET A 48 14.97 -5.64 1.40
C MET A 48 15.29 -4.66 2.53
N ARG A 49 16.07 -5.09 3.54
CA ARG A 49 16.51 -4.21 4.63
C ARG A 49 17.36 -3.06 4.12
N GLU A 50 18.25 -3.32 3.18
CA GLU A 50 19.14 -2.31 2.60
C GLU A 50 18.37 -1.25 1.81
N ALA A 51 17.43 -1.66 0.95
CA ALA A 51 16.56 -0.76 0.20
C ALA A 51 15.76 0.15 1.14
N ASN A 52 15.15 -0.42 2.19
CA ASN A 52 14.44 0.37 3.20
C ASN A 52 15.36 1.31 3.99
N ARG A 53 16.59 0.90 4.34
CA ARG A 53 17.57 1.77 5.01
C ARG A 53 17.86 3.01 4.17
N ARG A 54 18.13 2.84 2.87
CA ARG A 54 18.41 3.93 1.92
C ARG A 54 17.21 4.85 1.75
N TRP A 55 16.01 4.29 1.58
CA TRP A 55 14.78 5.06 1.49
C TRP A 55 14.55 5.94 2.73
N GLN A 56 14.74 5.37 3.92
CA GLN A 56 14.60 6.10 5.18
C GLN A 56 15.67 7.18 5.33
N ALA A 57 16.91 6.95 4.89
CA ALA A 57 17.95 7.97 4.86
C ALA A 57 17.61 9.12 3.90
N MET A 58 17.09 8.80 2.72
CA MET A 58 16.64 9.79 1.72
C MET A 58 15.50 10.65 2.26
N ARG A 59 14.47 10.05 2.87
CA ARG A 59 13.33 10.77 3.45
C ARG A 59 13.70 11.72 4.58
N ARG A 60 14.79 11.45 5.31
CA ARG A 60 15.28 12.31 6.41
C ARG A 60 16.24 13.41 5.94
N SER A 61 16.62 13.43 4.66
CA SER A 61 17.56 14.41 4.15
C SER A 61 16.95 15.82 4.16
N PRO A 62 17.58 16.84 4.74
CA PRO A 62 17.03 18.20 4.85
C PRO A 62 16.94 18.98 3.52
N ARG A 63 17.29 18.37 2.38
CA ARG A 63 17.43 19.11 1.12
C ARG A 63 16.05 19.51 0.58
N ARG A 64 15.93 20.78 0.16
CA ARG A 64 14.75 21.48 -0.40
C ARG A 64 14.19 20.90 -1.72
N ARG A 65 14.26 19.58 -1.96
CA ARG A 65 13.62 18.96 -3.13
C ARG A 65 12.17 18.64 -2.79
N SER A 66 11.26 18.79 -3.75
CA SER A 66 9.87 18.38 -3.57
C SER A 66 9.82 16.90 -3.22
N ALA A 67 8.87 16.49 -2.37
CA ALA A 67 8.75 15.09 -1.96
C ALA A 67 8.58 14.15 -3.18
N VAL A 68 7.93 14.63 -4.25
CA VAL A 68 7.82 13.97 -5.56
C VAL A 68 9.17 13.60 -6.18
N THR A 69 10.19 14.45 -6.00
CA THR A 69 11.52 14.22 -6.56
C THR A 69 12.14 12.94 -6.00
N HIS A 70 11.87 12.60 -4.75
CA HIS A 70 12.34 11.35 -4.15
C HIS A 70 11.67 10.13 -4.80
N TYR A 71 10.36 10.16 -5.02
CA TYR A 71 9.67 9.07 -5.74
C TYR A 71 10.20 8.93 -7.15
N ARG A 72 10.31 10.02 -7.92
CA ARG A 72 10.85 9.95 -9.30
C ARG A 72 12.29 9.41 -9.35
N SER A 73 13.10 9.67 -8.33
CA SER A 73 14.48 9.15 -8.28
C SER A 73 14.56 7.64 -8.02
N VAL A 74 13.56 7.06 -7.35
CA VAL A 74 13.56 5.63 -6.98
C VAL A 74 12.69 4.81 -7.94
N LEU A 75 11.52 5.35 -8.29
CA LEU A 75 10.50 4.74 -9.15
C LEU A 75 10.63 5.12 -10.62
N GLY A 76 11.49 6.08 -10.97
CA GLY A 76 11.66 6.55 -12.34
C GLY A 76 10.52 7.48 -12.79
N ALA A 77 10.29 7.55 -14.10
CA ALA A 77 9.18 8.33 -14.66
C ALA A 77 7.83 7.67 -14.29
N PRO A 78 6.82 8.46 -13.87
CA PRO A 78 5.48 7.92 -13.64
C PRO A 78 4.89 7.40 -14.95
N GLU A 79 4.11 6.32 -14.86
CA GLU A 79 3.32 5.81 -15.98
C GLU A 79 2.19 6.81 -16.31
N THR A 80 1.57 7.40 -15.29
CA THR A 80 0.53 8.41 -15.48
C THR A 80 0.76 9.62 -14.57
N ALA A 81 0.50 10.81 -15.11
CA ALA A 81 0.37 12.03 -14.34
C ALA A 81 -1.01 12.65 -14.65
N ALA A 82 -1.84 12.83 -13.64
CA ALA A 82 -3.19 13.36 -13.79
C ALA A 82 -3.45 14.50 -12.81
N THR A 83 -4.10 15.56 -13.27
CA THR A 83 -4.58 16.63 -12.39
C THR A 83 -5.93 16.21 -11.78
N ARG A 84 -6.06 16.29 -10.46
CA ARG A 84 -7.29 16.02 -9.72
C ARG A 84 -7.73 17.26 -8.98
N ARG A 85 -9.04 17.51 -8.95
CA ARG A 85 -9.62 18.57 -8.15
C ARG A 85 -10.32 17.95 -6.94
N ILE A 86 -9.87 18.30 -5.75
CA ILE A 86 -10.43 17.82 -4.49
C ILE A 86 -10.86 19.04 -3.69
N GLY A 87 -12.17 19.29 -3.66
CA GLY A 87 -12.71 20.58 -3.24
C GLY A 87 -12.13 21.71 -4.11
N ASP A 88 -11.50 22.69 -3.45
CA ASP A 88 -10.85 23.82 -4.13
C ASP A 88 -9.36 23.58 -4.45
N LEU A 89 -8.80 22.44 -4.00
CA LEU A 89 -7.40 22.11 -4.23
C LEU A 89 -7.21 21.44 -5.59
N THR A 90 -6.23 21.94 -6.35
CA THR A 90 -5.74 21.29 -7.56
C THR A 90 -4.52 20.45 -7.20
N CYS A 91 -4.68 19.13 -7.23
CA CYS A 91 -3.66 18.15 -6.88
C CYS A 91 -3.11 17.46 -8.13
N GLU A 92 -1.86 17.01 -8.05
CA GLU A 92 -1.26 16.13 -9.07
C GLU A 92 -1.18 14.70 -8.54
N ALA A 93 -1.79 13.76 -9.26
CA ALA A 93 -1.74 12.33 -8.99
C ALA A 93 -0.72 11.69 -9.95
N LEU A 94 0.39 11.20 -9.39
CA LEU A 94 1.44 10.51 -10.11
C LEU A 94 1.35 9.02 -9.77
N SER A 95 1.36 8.15 -10.78
CA SER A 95 1.26 6.72 -10.56
C SER A 95 2.39 5.95 -11.24
N TRP A 96 2.87 4.88 -10.57
CA TRP A 96 3.93 4.01 -11.05
C TRP A 96 3.49 2.55 -11.00
N PRO A 97 3.94 1.71 -11.95
CA PRO A 97 3.73 0.27 -11.91
C PRO A 97 4.47 -0.35 -10.73
N VAL A 98 3.89 -1.39 -10.15
CA VAL A 98 4.48 -2.14 -9.04
C VAL A 98 4.55 -3.60 -9.47
N PRO A 99 5.71 -4.12 -9.92
CA PRO A 99 5.82 -5.44 -10.56
C PRO A 99 5.21 -6.61 -9.78
N LEU A 100 5.24 -6.55 -8.44
CA LEU A 100 4.62 -7.57 -7.59
C LEU A 100 3.07 -7.59 -7.68
N TRP A 101 2.45 -6.46 -8.00
CA TRP A 101 1.00 -6.32 -8.14
C TRP A 101 0.69 -5.67 -9.50
N PRO A 102 0.65 -6.44 -10.58
CA PRO A 102 0.51 -5.92 -11.95
C PRO A 102 -0.73 -5.04 -12.17
N ASP A 103 -1.82 -5.33 -11.45
CA ASP A 103 -3.09 -4.59 -11.51
C ASP A 103 -3.15 -3.39 -10.56
N LEU A 104 -2.09 -3.14 -9.78
CA LEU A 104 -1.99 -2.00 -8.88
C LEU A 104 -0.98 -0.98 -9.39
N ARG A 105 -1.17 0.25 -8.97
CA ARG A 105 -0.23 1.35 -9.11
C ARG A 105 0.06 1.94 -7.75
N PHE A 106 1.31 2.33 -7.53
CA PHE A 106 1.63 3.19 -6.40
C PHE A 106 1.34 4.62 -6.81
N GLU A 107 0.32 5.23 -6.22
CA GLU A 107 -0.09 6.60 -6.49
C GLU A 107 0.42 7.54 -5.38
N VAL A 108 1.04 8.63 -5.80
CA VAL A 108 1.40 9.75 -4.94
C VAL A 108 0.57 10.95 -5.37
N LEU A 109 -0.30 11.41 -4.48
CA LEU A 109 -1.05 12.64 -4.66
C LEU A 109 -0.30 13.79 -4.00
N THR A 110 -0.14 14.88 -4.72
CA THR A 110 0.52 16.07 -4.20
C THR A 110 -0.37 17.30 -4.23
N VAL A 111 -0.20 18.14 -3.21
CA VAL A 111 -0.86 19.45 -3.11
C VAL A 111 -0.01 20.54 -3.74
N PRO A 112 -0.60 21.70 -4.08
CA PRO A 112 0.18 22.88 -4.46
C PRO A 112 1.29 23.15 -3.44
N GLY A 113 2.52 23.42 -3.93
CA GLY A 113 3.71 23.52 -3.09
C GLY A 113 4.51 22.21 -2.95
N GLY A 114 4.06 21.12 -3.55
CA GLY A 114 4.84 19.88 -3.71
C GLY A 114 4.89 18.97 -2.48
N GLY A 115 4.03 19.23 -1.49
CA GLY A 115 3.79 18.33 -0.36
C GLY A 115 3.00 17.10 -0.82
N VAL A 116 3.29 15.94 -0.22
CA VAL A 116 2.51 14.71 -0.45
C VAL A 116 1.31 14.71 0.46
N TRP A 117 0.12 14.58 -0.13
CA TRP A 117 -1.11 14.41 0.64
C TRP A 117 -1.29 12.94 1.04
N ASN A 118 -1.24 12.03 0.06
CA ASN A 118 -1.35 10.60 0.29
C ASN A 118 -0.47 9.82 -0.70
N GLU A 119 -0.05 8.63 -0.25
CA GLU A 119 0.87 7.75 -0.96
C GLU A 119 0.43 6.28 -0.80
N TRP A 120 -0.38 5.75 -1.71
CA TRP A 120 -1.02 4.44 -1.58
C TRP A 120 -1.00 3.61 -2.86
N LEU A 121 -1.13 2.29 -2.70
CA LEU A 121 -1.46 1.36 -3.76
C LEU A 121 -2.95 1.52 -4.12
N VAL A 122 -3.20 1.79 -5.40
CA VAL A 122 -4.53 1.95 -5.99
C VAL A 122 -4.69 0.97 -7.15
N ARG A 123 -5.93 0.53 -7.41
CA ARG A 123 -6.22 -0.31 -8.58
C ARG A 123 -6.07 0.49 -9.86
N THR A 124 -5.41 -0.09 -10.86
CA THR A 124 -5.36 0.49 -12.20
C THR A 124 -6.78 0.72 -12.72
N PRO A 125 -7.11 1.92 -13.23
CA PRO A 125 -8.42 2.16 -13.83
C PRO A 125 -8.74 1.13 -14.92
N GLY A 126 -9.90 0.49 -14.82
CA GLY A 126 -10.35 -0.54 -15.77
C GLY A 126 -9.85 -1.97 -15.48
N ALA A 127 -8.90 -2.17 -14.56
CA ALA A 127 -8.55 -3.50 -14.09
C ALA A 127 -9.70 -4.08 -13.25
N ALA A 128 -9.94 -5.38 -13.37
CA ALA A 128 -10.91 -6.07 -12.53
C ALA A 128 -10.41 -6.10 -11.08
N GLY A 129 -11.00 -5.26 -10.23
CA GLY A 129 -10.74 -5.29 -8.79
C GLY A 129 -11.49 -6.44 -8.09
N PRO A 130 -11.02 -6.86 -6.90
CA PRO A 130 -11.77 -7.77 -6.04
C PRO A 130 -13.16 -7.17 -5.73
N ARG A 131 -14.13 -8.05 -5.54
CA ARG A 131 -15.48 -7.70 -5.12
C ARG A 131 -15.80 -8.48 -3.84
N PRO A 132 -15.17 -8.11 -2.70
CA PRO A 132 -15.40 -8.82 -1.45
C PRO A 132 -16.86 -8.66 -1.06
N ARG A 133 -17.49 -9.77 -0.68
CA ARG A 133 -18.87 -9.82 -0.21
C ARG A 133 -18.95 -10.21 1.25
N THR A 134 -17.96 -10.94 1.75
CA THR A 134 -17.90 -11.35 3.16
C THR A 134 -16.57 -10.97 3.81
N VAL A 135 -16.51 -11.10 5.14
CA VAL A 135 -15.27 -10.93 5.91
C VAL A 135 -14.17 -11.86 5.42
N GLU A 136 -14.50 -13.09 5.03
CA GLU A 136 -13.54 -14.11 4.57
C GLU A 136 -12.92 -13.78 3.21
N ASP A 137 -13.60 -12.99 2.37
CA ASP A 137 -13.04 -12.51 1.10
C ASP A 137 -11.88 -11.52 1.32
N LEU A 138 -11.79 -10.92 2.51
CA LEU A 138 -10.80 -9.91 2.87
C LEU A 138 -9.47 -10.53 3.33
N THR A 139 -8.79 -11.18 2.40
CA THR A 139 -7.46 -11.79 2.63
C THR A 139 -6.33 -10.76 2.51
N PRO A 140 -5.16 -10.96 3.15
CA PRO A 140 -4.04 -10.03 3.04
C PRO A 140 -3.67 -9.73 1.58
N TRP A 141 -3.43 -8.46 1.28
CA TRP A 141 -3.05 -7.91 -0.01
C TRP A 141 -4.09 -8.01 -1.14
N SER A 142 -5.29 -8.52 -0.86
CA SER A 142 -6.34 -8.66 -1.87
C SER A 142 -6.95 -7.33 -2.31
N CYS A 143 -7.31 -6.48 -1.33
CA CYS A 143 -8.12 -5.29 -1.53
C CYS A 143 -7.38 -4.01 -1.14
N THR A 144 -7.67 -2.94 -1.88
CA THR A 144 -7.30 -1.56 -1.51
C THR A 144 -8.30 -0.97 -0.52
N VAL A 145 -7.91 0.11 0.17
CA VAL A 145 -8.79 0.84 1.09
C VAL A 145 -10.09 1.30 0.41
N ASP A 146 -10.00 1.79 -0.82
CA ASP A 146 -11.15 2.26 -1.61
C ASP A 146 -12.10 1.11 -1.99
N GLU A 147 -11.56 -0.07 -2.27
CA GLU A 147 -12.35 -1.26 -2.61
C GLU A 147 -13.14 -1.75 -1.40
N VAL A 148 -12.52 -1.81 -0.22
CA VAL A 148 -13.21 -2.19 1.03
C VAL A 148 -14.26 -1.13 1.41
N ALA A 149 -13.92 0.16 1.33
CA ALA A 149 -14.84 1.25 1.66
C ALA A 149 -16.09 1.27 0.76
N LYS A 150 -15.93 0.93 -0.52
CA LYS A 150 -17.05 0.83 -1.48
C LYS A 150 -17.87 -0.44 -1.27
N ALA A 151 -17.23 -1.59 -1.01
CA ALA A 151 -17.91 -2.86 -0.85
C ALA A 151 -18.79 -2.91 0.42
N PHE A 152 -18.33 -2.28 1.51
CA PHE A 152 -18.98 -2.33 2.82
C PHE A 152 -19.38 -0.94 3.32
N ALA A 153 -20.12 -0.20 2.50
CA ALA A 153 -20.64 1.10 2.88
C ALA A 153 -21.81 0.96 3.91
N PRO A 154 -21.91 1.86 4.91
CA PRO A 154 -20.98 2.95 5.20
C PRO A 154 -19.71 2.47 5.92
N ALA A 155 -18.56 2.92 5.43
CA ALA A 155 -17.27 2.69 6.06
C ALA A 155 -16.74 3.98 6.70
N ARG A 156 -16.19 3.88 7.91
CA ARG A 156 -15.69 5.00 8.70
C ARG A 156 -14.16 4.96 8.77
N PRO A 157 -13.46 5.97 8.24
CA PRO A 157 -12.02 6.10 8.42
C PRO A 157 -11.63 6.23 9.90
N MET A 158 -10.50 5.62 10.25
CA MET A 158 -9.92 5.66 11.59
C MET A 158 -8.43 5.97 11.50
N GLU A 159 -7.89 6.60 12.54
CA GLU A 159 -6.45 6.87 12.63
C GLU A 159 -5.65 5.57 12.62
N GLY A 160 -4.63 5.50 11.76
CA GLY A 160 -3.71 4.36 11.69
C GLY A 160 -2.67 4.39 12.81
N SER A 161 -2.03 3.25 13.08
CA SER A 161 -1.01 3.14 14.12
C SER A 161 0.38 3.69 13.73
N ALA A 162 0.56 4.13 12.47
CA ALA A 162 1.81 4.69 11.94
C ALA A 162 1.53 5.51 10.66
N PRO A 163 2.48 6.36 10.18
CA PRO A 163 2.25 7.27 9.03
C PRO A 163 1.85 6.63 7.69
N THR A 164 2.08 5.33 7.51
CA THR A 164 1.74 4.58 6.28
C THR A 164 0.60 3.58 6.50
N ARG A 165 0.04 3.57 7.71
CA ARG A 165 -1.03 2.67 8.12
C ARG A 165 -2.34 3.43 8.13
N TRP A 166 -3.38 2.76 7.68
CA TRP A 166 -4.75 3.29 7.69
C TRP A 166 -5.68 2.27 8.32
N ARG A 167 -6.77 2.74 8.90
CA ARG A 167 -7.81 1.86 9.44
C ARG A 167 -9.18 2.27 8.93
N LEU A 168 -10.03 1.27 8.76
CA LEU A 168 -11.39 1.44 8.30
C LEU A 168 -12.33 0.57 9.14
N ALA A 169 -13.31 1.19 9.80
CA ALA A 169 -14.39 0.47 10.45
C ALA A 169 -15.57 0.33 9.48
N PHE A 170 -16.17 -0.86 9.43
CA PHE A 170 -17.34 -1.15 8.58
C PHE A 170 -18.11 -2.34 9.15
N THR A 171 -19.27 -2.62 8.57
CA THR A 171 -20.03 -3.84 8.85
C THR A 171 -19.99 -4.73 7.62
N ALA A 172 -19.69 -6.02 7.80
CA ALA A 172 -19.69 -7.00 6.72
C ALA A 172 -20.33 -8.31 7.20
N PRO A 173 -21.04 -9.03 6.31
CA PRO A 173 -21.49 -10.38 6.62
C PRO A 173 -20.32 -11.37 6.62
N ASP A 174 -20.43 -12.45 7.39
CA ASP A 174 -19.60 -13.64 7.21
C ASP A 174 -20.18 -14.57 6.12
N GLY A 175 -19.54 -15.71 5.90
CA GLY A 175 -20.00 -16.74 4.96
C GLY A 175 -21.38 -17.33 5.26
N LYS A 176 -21.94 -17.09 6.46
CA LYS A 176 -23.29 -17.51 6.86
C LYS A 176 -24.30 -16.37 6.78
N GLY A 177 -23.86 -15.16 6.46
CA GLY A 177 -24.69 -13.95 6.42
C GLY A 177 -24.84 -13.25 7.77
N GLU A 178 -24.16 -13.67 8.83
CA GLU A 178 -24.19 -12.95 10.10
C GLU A 178 -23.36 -11.67 10.00
N LEU A 179 -23.88 -10.55 10.50
CA LEU A 179 -23.18 -9.26 10.44
C LEU A 179 -22.14 -9.14 11.56
N HIS A 180 -20.94 -8.70 11.16
CA HIS A 180 -19.83 -8.40 12.05
C HIS A 180 -19.44 -6.94 11.95
N HIS A 181 -19.11 -6.35 13.10
CA HIS A 181 -18.37 -5.09 13.13
C HIS A 181 -16.89 -5.37 12.91
N CYS A 182 -16.34 -4.80 11.85
CA CYS A 182 -15.00 -5.07 11.37
C CYS A 182 -14.13 -3.82 11.47
N VAL A 183 -12.86 -4.01 11.80
CA VAL A 183 -11.81 -3.01 11.64
C VAL A 183 -10.73 -3.60 10.73
N ALA A 184 -10.63 -3.07 9.51
CA ALA A 184 -9.54 -3.42 8.60
C ALA A 184 -8.34 -2.50 8.82
N GLU A 185 -7.14 -3.09 8.84
CA GLU A 185 -5.88 -2.36 8.82
C GLU A 185 -5.21 -2.48 7.44
N PHE A 186 -4.72 -1.36 6.95
CA PHE A 186 -4.04 -1.23 5.67
C PHE A 186 -2.64 -0.70 5.88
N THR A 187 -1.72 -1.09 5.02
CA THR A 187 -0.39 -0.48 4.91
C THR A 187 -0.21 -0.09 3.45
N TRP A 188 0.23 1.15 3.19
CA TRP A 188 0.27 1.70 1.83
C TRP A 188 -1.07 1.58 1.10
N GLY A 189 -2.20 1.67 1.80
CA GLY A 189 -3.54 1.52 1.22
C GLY A 189 -3.93 0.09 0.83
N LEU A 190 -3.08 -0.91 1.06
CA LEU A 190 -3.37 -2.31 0.77
C LEU A 190 -3.67 -3.11 2.06
N LEU A 191 -4.71 -3.93 2.01
CA LEU A 191 -5.23 -4.66 3.16
C LEU A 191 -4.17 -5.55 3.80
N GLN A 192 -4.01 -5.47 5.12
CA GLN A 192 -3.14 -6.36 5.89
C GLN A 192 -3.97 -7.34 6.71
N ARG A 193 -4.93 -6.86 7.50
CA ARG A 193 -5.75 -7.74 8.36
C ARG A 193 -7.11 -7.12 8.60
N VAL A 194 -8.05 -7.96 9.04
CA VAL A 194 -9.37 -7.56 9.51
C VAL A 194 -9.58 -8.18 10.88
N ASP A 195 -9.88 -7.34 11.86
CA ASP A 195 -10.37 -7.78 13.17
C ASP A 195 -11.90 -7.68 13.13
N ALA A 196 -12.61 -8.79 13.34
CA ALA A 196 -14.07 -8.86 13.28
C ALA A 196 -14.67 -9.30 14.62
N VAL A 197 -15.66 -8.56 15.10
CA VAL A 197 -16.44 -8.89 16.28
C VAL A 197 -17.91 -8.96 15.87
N ARG A 198 -18.56 -10.09 16.16
CA ARG A 198 -19.97 -10.30 15.88
C ARG A 198 -20.80 -9.17 16.48
N THR A 199 -21.69 -8.59 15.67
CA THR A 199 -22.63 -7.59 16.18
C THR A 199 -23.58 -8.27 17.16
N ALA A 200 -23.71 -7.71 18.37
CA ALA A 200 -24.69 -8.21 19.31
C ALA A 200 -26.08 -8.08 18.69
N SER A 201 -26.89 -9.14 18.76
CA SER A 201 -28.30 -9.04 18.39
C SER A 201 -28.91 -7.89 19.20
N PRO A 202 -29.67 -6.97 18.58
CA PRO A 202 -30.41 -5.99 19.36
C PRO A 202 -31.29 -6.77 20.33
N SER A 203 -31.09 -6.52 21.63
CA SER A 203 -32.01 -7.02 22.65
C SER A 203 -33.41 -6.54 22.30
N GLU A 204 -34.36 -7.46 22.15
CA GLU A 204 -35.80 -7.17 22.00
C GLU A 204 -36.34 -6.36 23.18
#